data_AF-A0A0G0KQR6-F1
#
_entry.id   AF-A0A0G0KQR6-F1
#
_cell.length_a   1.000
_cell.length_b   1.000
_cell.length_c   1.000
_cell.angle_alpha   90.00
_cell.angle_beta   90.00
_cell.angle_gamma   90.00
#
_symmetry.space_group_name_H-M   'P 1'
#
loop_
_entity.id
_entity.type
_entity.pdbx_description
1 polymer ?
#
loop_
_entity_poly.entity_id
_entity_poly.type
_entity_poly.pdbx_seq_one_letter_code
_entity_poly.pdbx_strand_id
1 'polypeptide(L)'
;MENYQSFLSRTSKQGINIRMLLSSIILSAAIFLILLPNIRTYESTATVLVTSKSEIAALQHAQIVSNIAKIPETLAFYDKLLVANPDVRDLSAGNTQIKRKQFWNGIVNVRRIGKDSVIEISIETVRENDAEKLANKTVKNLVDTAGTYYNNNDVNIHLIEGPITSRVVSDWQWLLILSFILGCTLGFLFQKASPFVWLFIALERKKINEKIKMHFKADEALTKKMDLDDKEEKGAAVQSSESEDLAGQADSAELPQQEEVNTEKQSLEAKELETLNRIIQQDIYPNFPEMPKHAKPMASAPDNLPIADSSFYGQQPELEKQEEIREEQSQAPKEPTPEELKKRLNELLKGKL
;
A
#
# COMPACT_ATOMS: atom_id res chain seq x y z
N MET A 1 -48.66 -30.17 25.56
CA MET A 1 -47.45 -30.54 24.79
C MET A 1 -47.65 -30.55 23.27
N GLU A 2 -48.87 -30.38 22.74
CA GLU A 2 -49.13 -30.44 21.28
C GLU A 2 -48.76 -29.16 20.49
N ASN A 3 -48.49 -28.03 21.14
CA ASN A 3 -48.17 -26.77 20.44
C ASN A 3 -46.72 -26.62 19.95
N TYR A 4 -45.81 -27.56 20.26
CA TYR A 4 -44.42 -27.50 19.77
C TYR A 4 -44.24 -28.21 18.42
N GLN A 5 -45.11 -29.17 18.10
CA GLN A 5 -45.03 -29.95 16.86
C GLN A 5 -45.54 -29.19 15.64
N SER A 6 -46.47 -28.24 15.81
CA SER A 6 -46.96 -27.37 14.72
C SER A 6 -46.01 -26.21 14.37
N PHE A 7 -45.05 -25.89 15.25
CA PHE A 7 -44.07 -24.84 15.01
C PHE A 7 -42.90 -25.33 14.14
N LEU A 8 -42.56 -26.63 14.22
CA LEU A 8 -41.45 -27.22 13.48
C LEU A 8 -41.80 -27.69 12.06
N SER A 9 -43.08 -27.93 11.76
CA SER A 9 -43.51 -28.40 10.42
C SER A 9 -43.79 -27.28 9.41
N ARG A 10 -43.82 -26.01 9.84
CA ARG A 10 -43.98 -24.84 8.95
C ARG A 10 -42.67 -24.28 8.39
N THR A 11 -41.51 -24.79 8.83
CA THR A 11 -40.20 -24.35 8.31
C THR A 11 -39.73 -25.14 7.08
N SER A 12 -40.51 -26.12 6.58
CA SER A 12 -40.06 -27.06 5.54
C SER A 12 -40.80 -26.96 4.20
N LYS A 13 -40.98 -25.75 3.67
CA LYS A 13 -40.99 -25.53 2.20
C LYS A 13 -39.86 -24.56 1.84
N GLN A 14 -38.64 -25.03 2.15
CA GLN A 14 -37.31 -24.66 1.67
C GLN A 14 -37.15 -23.33 0.91
N GLY A 15 -37.55 -22.22 1.53
CA GLY A 15 -36.97 -20.92 1.24
C GLY A 15 -35.57 -20.87 1.85
N ILE A 16 -34.60 -20.30 1.16
CA ILE A 16 -33.29 -20.00 1.74
C ILE A 16 -33.53 -19.19 3.01
N ASN A 17 -33.06 -19.69 4.16
CA ASN A 17 -33.23 -19.00 5.44
C ASN A 17 -32.56 -17.63 5.35
N ILE A 18 -33.35 -16.55 5.36
CA ILE A 18 -32.84 -15.18 5.19
C ILE A 18 -31.73 -14.83 6.20
N ARG A 19 -31.80 -15.42 7.40
CA ARG A 19 -30.78 -15.29 8.44
C ARG A 19 -29.41 -15.83 8.01
N MET A 20 -29.40 -16.96 7.28
CA MET A 20 -28.18 -17.55 6.75
C MET A 20 -27.55 -16.62 5.70
N LEU A 21 -28.36 -16.10 4.77
CA LEU A 21 -27.87 -15.18 3.75
C LEU A 21 -27.26 -13.92 4.40
N LEU A 22 -27.95 -13.32 5.36
CA LEU A 22 -27.45 -12.17 6.10
C LEU A 22 -26.12 -12.47 6.80
N SER A 23 -26.02 -13.61 7.52
CA SER A 23 -24.76 -13.98 8.17
C SER A 23 -23.62 -14.21 7.18
N SER A 24 -23.89 -14.85 6.04
CA SER A 24 -22.87 -15.10 5.01
C SER A 24 -22.40 -13.80 4.36
N ILE A 25 -23.30 -12.84 4.11
CA ILE A 25 -22.94 -11.52 3.56
C ILE A 25 -22.06 -10.75 4.54
N ILE A 26 -22.46 -10.67 5.81
CA ILE A 26 -21.68 -9.98 6.86
C ILE A 26 -20.30 -10.61 6.99
N LEU A 27 -20.22 -11.95 6.99
CA LEU A 27 -18.96 -12.66 7.13
C LEU A 27 -18.08 -12.50 5.88
N SER A 28 -18.66 -12.49 4.69
CA SER A 28 -17.94 -12.19 3.43
C SER A 28 -17.34 -10.80 3.48
N ALA A 29 -18.10 -9.80 3.92
CA ALA A 29 -17.63 -8.42 4.08
C ALA A 29 -16.49 -8.32 5.12
N ALA A 30 -16.59 -9.02 6.25
CA ALA A 30 -15.53 -9.07 7.25
C ALA A 30 -14.23 -9.69 6.69
N ILE A 31 -14.34 -10.82 5.98
CA ILE A 31 -13.20 -11.50 5.35
C ILE A 31 -12.58 -10.62 4.27
N PHE A 32 -13.40 -9.94 3.46
CA PHE A 32 -12.95 -8.98 2.45
C PHE A 32 -12.07 -7.89 3.09
N LEU A 33 -12.53 -7.28 4.18
CA LEU A 33 -11.78 -6.24 4.89
C LEU A 33 -10.49 -6.77 5.52
N ILE A 34 -10.50 -7.99 6.05
CA ILE A 34 -9.31 -8.64 6.63
C ILE A 34 -8.26 -8.97 5.55
N LEU A 35 -8.69 -9.36 4.35
CA LEU A 35 -7.79 -9.71 3.25
C LEU A 35 -7.28 -8.51 2.46
N LEU A 36 -7.98 -7.36 2.53
CA LEU A 36 -7.64 -6.14 1.78
C LEU A 36 -6.18 -5.66 1.94
N PRO A 37 -5.52 -5.76 3.12
CA PRO A 37 -4.13 -5.37 3.25
C PRO A 37 -3.14 -6.25 2.47
N ASN A 38 -3.48 -7.51 2.22
CA ASN A 38 -2.57 -8.50 1.61
C ASN A 38 -2.46 -8.38 0.09
N ILE A 39 -3.40 -7.67 -0.54
CA ILE A 39 -3.46 -7.43 -1.99
C ILE A 39 -2.91 -6.06 -2.39
N ARG A 40 -2.29 -5.34 -1.45
CA ARG A 40 -1.72 -4.02 -1.72
C ARG A 40 -0.47 -4.18 -2.57
N THR A 41 -0.51 -3.64 -3.77
CA THR A 41 0.67 -3.44 -4.61
C THR A 41 0.92 -1.94 -4.78
N TYR A 42 2.15 -1.60 -5.11
CA TYR A 42 2.57 -0.26 -5.44
C TYR A 42 2.91 -0.24 -6.91
N GLU A 43 2.26 0.64 -7.65
CA GLU A 43 2.54 0.88 -9.06
C GLU A 43 3.32 2.19 -9.15
N SER A 44 4.50 2.13 -9.76
CA SER A 44 5.27 3.32 -10.10
C SER A 44 5.24 3.53 -11.60
N THR A 45 4.67 4.65 -12.04
CA THR A 45 4.49 4.99 -13.44
C THR A 45 5.45 6.11 -13.84
N ALA A 46 6.14 5.94 -14.97
CA ALA A 46 6.99 6.97 -15.54
C ALA A 46 6.70 7.15 -17.03
N THR A 47 6.80 8.38 -17.50
CA THR A 47 6.34 8.77 -18.84
C THR A 47 7.48 9.31 -19.68
N VAL A 48 7.69 8.71 -20.85
CA VAL A 48 8.81 8.99 -21.75
C VAL A 48 8.28 9.48 -23.11
N LEU A 49 8.80 10.60 -23.60
CA LEU A 49 8.53 11.13 -24.93
C LEU A 49 9.65 10.72 -25.88
N VAL A 50 9.28 10.16 -27.02
CA VAL A 50 10.20 9.86 -28.12
C VAL A 50 9.99 10.89 -29.22
N THR A 51 11.00 11.66 -29.62
CA THR A 51 10.88 12.61 -30.74
C THR A 51 11.78 12.18 -31.89
N SER A 52 11.28 12.31 -33.12
CA SER A 52 12.10 12.14 -34.32
C SER A 52 12.68 13.48 -34.74
N LYS A 53 13.99 13.55 -34.92
CA LYS A 53 14.72 14.75 -35.37
C LYS A 53 15.01 14.72 -36.87
N SER A 54 15.26 13.54 -37.45
CA SER A 54 15.50 13.40 -38.88
C SER A 54 14.23 13.09 -39.65
N GLU A 55 14.20 13.48 -40.93
CA GLU A 55 13.07 13.23 -41.83
C GLU A 55 12.77 11.73 -41.98
N ILE A 56 13.82 10.91 -42.09
CA ILE A 56 13.70 9.44 -42.18
C ILE A 56 13.07 8.88 -40.89
N ALA A 57 13.52 9.35 -39.73
CA ALA A 57 12.96 8.93 -38.45
C ALA A 57 11.52 9.45 -38.25
N ALA A 58 11.15 10.59 -38.83
CA ALA A 58 9.80 11.12 -38.78
C ALA A 58 8.83 10.24 -39.61
N LEU A 59 9.26 9.79 -40.80
CA LEU A 59 8.48 8.87 -41.63
C LEU A 59 8.27 7.51 -40.95
N GLN A 60 9.23 7.03 -40.17
CA GLN A 60 9.18 5.75 -39.45
C GLN A 60 8.81 5.89 -37.96
N HIS A 61 8.32 7.06 -37.55
CA HIS A 61 8.17 7.41 -36.13
C HIS A 61 7.33 6.39 -35.35
N ALA A 62 6.18 5.98 -35.88
CA ALA A 62 5.31 5.02 -35.22
C ALA A 62 5.98 3.66 -35.00
N GLN A 63 6.81 3.20 -35.93
CA GLN A 63 7.55 1.94 -35.81
C GLN A 63 8.67 2.07 -34.79
N ILE A 64 9.38 3.20 -34.78
CA ILE A 64 10.45 3.49 -33.81
C ILE A 64 9.88 3.47 -32.38
N VAL A 65 8.78 4.19 -32.15
CA VAL A 65 8.10 4.20 -30.83
C VAL A 65 7.67 2.81 -30.41
N SER A 66 7.08 2.03 -31.34
CA SER A 66 6.66 0.64 -31.08
C SER A 66 7.83 -0.26 -30.71
N ASN A 67 8.95 -0.15 -31.43
CA ASN A 67 10.15 -0.92 -31.15
C ASN A 67 10.76 -0.54 -29.78
N ILE A 68 10.86 0.76 -29.48
CA ILE A 68 11.37 1.25 -28.19
C ILE A 68 10.49 0.76 -27.05
N ALA A 69 9.16 0.83 -27.19
CA ALA A 69 8.22 0.33 -26.19
C ALA A 69 8.37 -1.18 -25.92
N LYS A 70 8.87 -1.95 -26.89
CA LYS A 70 9.07 -3.39 -26.72
C LYS A 70 10.37 -3.76 -26.00
N ILE A 71 11.36 -2.86 -25.99
CA ILE A 71 12.68 -3.11 -25.37
C ILE A 71 12.57 -3.47 -23.88
N PRO A 72 11.84 -2.70 -23.03
CA PRO A 72 11.75 -2.99 -21.62
C PRO A 72 11.13 -4.35 -21.32
N GLU A 73 10.26 -4.90 -22.17
CA GLU A 73 9.63 -6.21 -21.96
C GLU A 73 10.55 -7.42 -22.23
N THR A 74 11.80 -7.18 -22.62
CA THR A 74 12.76 -8.27 -22.93
C THR A 74 13.52 -8.70 -21.67
N LEU A 75 13.83 -10.00 -21.57
CA LEU A 75 14.66 -10.52 -20.48
C LEU A 75 16.07 -9.95 -20.51
N ALA A 76 16.65 -9.76 -21.70
CA ALA A 76 17.97 -9.18 -21.87
C ALA A 76 18.05 -7.75 -21.34
N PHE A 77 16.97 -6.97 -21.50
CA PHE A 77 16.87 -5.65 -20.91
C PHE A 77 16.87 -5.71 -19.37
N TYR A 78 16.08 -6.63 -18.79
CA TYR A 78 16.04 -6.84 -17.35
C TYR A 78 17.40 -7.26 -16.78
N ASP A 79 18.10 -8.19 -17.43
CA ASP A 79 19.44 -8.61 -17.02
C ASP A 79 20.44 -7.45 -17.08
N LYS A 80 20.41 -6.66 -18.16
CA LYS A 80 21.27 -5.46 -18.31
C LYS A 80 20.95 -4.41 -17.23
N LEU A 81 19.68 -4.22 -16.89
CA LEU A 81 19.25 -3.31 -15.85
C LEU A 81 19.86 -3.69 -14.49
N LEU A 82 19.80 -4.98 -14.12
CA LEU A 82 20.36 -5.46 -12.85
C LEU A 82 21.89 -5.33 -12.81
N VAL A 83 22.57 -5.62 -13.92
CA VAL A 83 24.03 -5.47 -14.03
C VAL A 83 24.45 -3.99 -13.90
N ALA A 84 23.70 -3.08 -14.51
CA ALA A 84 23.99 -1.64 -14.45
C ALA A 84 23.61 -0.99 -13.11
N ASN A 85 22.76 -1.63 -12.30
CA ASN A 85 22.20 -1.04 -11.09
C ASN A 85 22.25 -2.03 -9.91
N PRO A 86 23.42 -2.19 -9.25
CA PRO A 86 23.57 -3.11 -8.12
C PRO A 86 22.76 -2.70 -6.88
N ASP A 87 22.25 -1.47 -6.84
CA ASP A 87 21.33 -0.97 -5.82
C ASP A 87 19.89 -1.48 -5.99
N VAL A 88 19.57 -2.08 -7.14
CA VAL A 88 18.27 -2.70 -7.42
C VAL A 88 18.30 -4.17 -7.01
N ARG A 89 17.36 -4.57 -6.16
CA ARG A 89 17.24 -5.97 -5.74
C ARG A 89 16.70 -6.84 -6.87
N ASP A 90 17.35 -7.97 -7.14
CA ASP A 90 16.80 -9.00 -8.03
C ASP A 90 15.65 -9.73 -7.34
N LEU A 91 14.42 -9.34 -7.68
CA LEU A 91 13.18 -9.97 -7.19
C LEU A 91 12.95 -11.38 -7.76
N SER A 92 13.70 -11.74 -8.80
CA SER A 92 13.59 -13.01 -9.51
C SER A 92 14.75 -13.97 -9.25
N ALA A 93 15.64 -13.63 -8.30
CA ALA A 93 16.85 -14.39 -8.01
C ALA A 93 16.54 -15.87 -7.74
N GLY A 94 17.35 -16.76 -8.33
CA GLY A 94 17.19 -18.21 -8.21
C GLY A 94 16.15 -18.85 -9.14
N ASN A 95 15.41 -18.05 -9.92
CA ASN A 95 14.48 -18.58 -10.92
C ASN A 95 15.19 -18.96 -12.23
N THR A 96 14.58 -19.87 -13.00
CA THR A 96 15.00 -20.18 -14.38
C THR A 96 14.73 -19.00 -15.31
N GLN A 97 15.45 -18.88 -16.43
CA GLN A 97 15.26 -17.77 -17.39
C GLN A 97 13.79 -17.59 -17.84
N ILE A 98 13.06 -18.68 -18.04
CA ILE A 98 11.64 -18.66 -18.41
C ILE A 98 10.81 -18.02 -17.29
N LYS A 99 11.01 -18.45 -16.05
CA LYS A 99 10.31 -17.91 -14.87
C LYS A 99 10.69 -16.45 -14.60
N ARG A 100 11.95 -16.07 -14.81
CA ARG A 100 12.42 -14.69 -14.69
C ARG A 100 11.75 -13.78 -15.71
N LYS A 101 11.63 -14.21 -16.97
CA LYS A 101 10.90 -13.48 -18.00
C LYS A 101 9.42 -13.35 -17.67
N GLN A 102 8.77 -14.43 -17.23
CA GLN A 102 7.37 -14.40 -16.82
C GLN A 102 7.13 -13.46 -15.63
N PHE A 103 8.02 -13.51 -14.64
CA PHE A 103 8.01 -12.61 -13.50
C PHE A 103 8.16 -11.15 -13.95
N TRP A 104 9.18 -10.87 -14.76
CA TRP A 104 9.46 -9.53 -15.27
C TRP A 104 8.28 -8.96 -16.07
N ASN A 105 7.77 -9.72 -17.04
CA ASN A 105 6.61 -9.34 -17.84
C ASN A 105 5.31 -9.24 -17.02
N GLY A 106 5.27 -9.83 -15.82
CA GLY A 106 4.16 -9.71 -14.88
C GLY A 106 4.21 -8.44 -14.03
N ILE A 107 5.39 -7.81 -13.89
CA ILE A 107 5.55 -6.57 -13.11
C ILE A 107 5.77 -5.33 -13.97
N VAL A 108 6.30 -5.47 -15.19
CA VAL A 108 6.48 -4.35 -16.12
C VAL A 108 5.31 -4.28 -17.09
N ASN A 109 4.67 -3.13 -17.16
CA ASN A 109 3.64 -2.83 -18.13
C ASN A 109 4.09 -1.62 -18.95
N VAL A 110 4.23 -1.81 -20.26
CA VAL A 110 4.61 -0.74 -21.18
C VAL A 110 3.44 -0.48 -22.10
N ARG A 111 2.96 0.77 -22.10
CA ARG A 111 1.83 1.19 -22.91
C ARG A 111 2.19 2.43 -23.71
N ARG A 112 1.74 2.47 -24.95
CA ARG A 112 1.73 3.71 -25.74
C ARG A 112 0.45 4.48 -25.44
N ILE A 113 0.58 5.75 -25.06
CA ILE A 113 -0.58 6.62 -24.86
C ILE A 113 -1.03 7.13 -26.24
N GLY A 114 -2.20 6.71 -26.70
CA GLY A 114 -2.81 7.18 -27.95
C GLY A 114 -2.03 6.82 -29.23
N LYS A 115 -2.08 7.72 -30.23
CA LYS A 115 -1.21 7.67 -31.42
C LYS A 115 0.11 8.39 -31.16
N ASP A 116 0.38 8.74 -29.91
CA ASP A 116 1.37 9.73 -29.59
C ASP A 116 2.74 9.11 -29.46
N SER A 117 3.73 9.98 -29.41
CA SER A 117 5.13 9.72 -29.18
C SER A 117 5.46 9.31 -27.74
N VAL A 118 4.44 9.07 -26.91
CA VAL A 118 4.54 8.92 -25.46
C VAL A 118 4.42 7.46 -25.06
N ILE A 119 5.39 6.99 -24.30
CA ILE A 119 5.46 5.66 -23.72
C ILE A 119 5.33 5.78 -22.21
N GLU A 120 4.31 5.14 -21.66
CA GLU A 120 4.08 4.96 -20.23
C GLU A 120 4.70 3.64 -19.81
N ILE A 121 5.52 3.67 -18.77
CA ILE A 121 6.16 2.50 -18.18
C ILE A 121 5.69 2.43 -16.73
N SER A 122 4.86 1.44 -16.44
CA SER A 122 4.38 1.12 -15.10
C SER A 122 5.11 -0.10 -14.56
N ILE A 123 5.53 -0.03 -13.30
CA ILE A 123 6.14 -1.15 -12.59
C ILE A 123 5.37 -1.42 -11.29
N GLU A 124 4.85 -2.63 -11.17
CA GLU A 124 4.09 -3.09 -10.01
C GLU A 124 4.97 -3.93 -9.07
N THR A 125 5.08 -3.56 -7.80
CA THR A 125 5.77 -4.38 -6.79
C THR A 125 5.06 -4.35 -5.43
N VAL A 126 5.46 -5.23 -4.51
CA VAL A 126 4.91 -5.31 -3.14
C VAL A 126 5.41 -4.15 -2.26
N ARG A 127 6.56 -3.54 -2.58
CA ARG A 127 7.18 -2.48 -1.76
C ARG A 127 7.30 -1.19 -2.57
N GLU A 128 6.80 -0.11 -2.01
CA GLU A 128 6.84 1.24 -2.61
C GLU A 128 8.24 1.61 -3.14
N ASN A 129 9.27 1.50 -2.29
CA ASN A 129 10.65 1.82 -2.65
C ASN A 129 11.20 0.96 -3.80
N ASP A 130 10.76 -0.30 -3.91
CA ASP A 130 11.20 -1.17 -5.01
C ASP A 130 10.52 -0.77 -6.32
N ALA A 131 9.23 -0.42 -6.30
CA ALA A 131 8.50 0.08 -7.48
C ALA A 131 9.14 1.36 -8.01
N GLU A 132 9.35 2.36 -7.14
CA GLU A 132 9.91 3.65 -7.50
C GLU A 132 11.33 3.52 -8.08
N LYS A 133 12.22 2.82 -7.37
CA LYS A 133 13.60 2.61 -7.82
C LYS A 133 13.66 1.84 -9.12
N LEU A 134 12.89 0.75 -9.24
CA LEU A 134 12.90 -0.08 -10.43
C LEU A 134 12.36 0.69 -11.63
N ALA A 135 11.31 1.49 -11.48
CA ALA A 135 10.78 2.37 -12.53
C ALA A 135 11.81 3.42 -12.96
N ASN A 136 12.44 4.11 -12.01
CA ASN A 136 13.48 5.10 -12.28
C ASN A 136 14.66 4.49 -13.07
N LYS A 137 15.18 3.35 -12.59
CA LYS A 137 16.31 2.67 -13.26
C LYS A 137 15.90 2.07 -14.61
N THR A 138 14.64 1.65 -14.76
CA THR A 138 14.10 1.15 -16.04
C THR A 138 14.08 2.23 -17.09
N VAL A 139 13.57 3.42 -16.77
CA VAL A 139 13.57 4.55 -17.70
C VAL A 139 14.99 4.95 -18.09
N LYS A 140 15.90 5.09 -17.12
CA LYS A 140 17.30 5.44 -17.40
C LYS A 140 17.98 4.40 -18.32
N ASN A 141 17.84 3.12 -17.98
CA ASN A 141 18.41 2.03 -18.77
C ASN A 141 17.75 1.92 -20.15
N LEU A 142 16.47 2.31 -20.30
CA LEU A 142 15.79 2.40 -21.59
C LEU A 142 16.40 3.50 -22.47
N VAL A 143 16.62 4.70 -21.93
CA VAL A 143 17.27 5.79 -22.65
C VAL A 143 18.66 5.35 -23.13
N ASP A 144 19.46 4.78 -22.23
CA ASP A 144 20.82 4.29 -22.55
C ASP A 144 20.80 3.18 -23.61
N THR A 145 19.87 2.23 -23.48
CA THR A 145 19.77 1.10 -24.41
C THR A 145 19.23 1.52 -25.77
N ALA A 146 18.23 2.41 -25.80
CA ALA A 146 17.69 2.91 -27.06
C ALA A 146 18.71 3.78 -27.80
N GLY A 147 19.55 4.56 -27.11
CA GLY A 147 20.67 5.29 -27.72
C GLY A 147 21.75 4.39 -28.32
N THR A 148 21.76 3.08 -27.99
CA THR A 148 22.61 2.09 -28.65
C THR A 148 22.01 1.62 -29.98
N TYR A 149 20.68 1.57 -30.09
CA TYR A 149 19.97 1.10 -31.29
C TYR A 149 19.64 2.21 -32.28
N TYR A 150 19.49 3.43 -31.78
CA TYR A 150 19.09 4.60 -32.56
C TYR A 150 20.14 5.70 -32.39
N ASN A 151 20.44 6.39 -33.49
CA ASN A 151 21.33 7.54 -33.44
C ASN A 151 20.64 8.71 -32.72
N ASN A 152 21.34 9.35 -31.77
CA ASN A 152 20.84 10.51 -31.01
C ASN A 152 20.49 11.73 -31.89
N ASN A 153 21.01 11.76 -33.12
CA ASN A 153 20.69 12.76 -34.13
C ASN A 153 19.35 12.49 -34.85
N ASP A 154 18.91 11.23 -34.88
CA ASP A 154 17.68 10.81 -35.55
C ASP A 154 16.49 10.72 -34.59
N VAL A 155 16.73 10.18 -33.39
CA VAL A 155 15.70 9.93 -32.37
C VAL A 155 16.20 10.49 -31.05
N ASN A 156 15.33 11.20 -30.34
CA ASN A 156 15.59 11.67 -28.98
C ASN A 156 14.56 11.11 -28.02
N ILE A 157 14.98 10.82 -26.80
CA ILE A 157 14.12 10.25 -25.77
C ILE A 157 14.22 11.15 -24.56
N HIS A 158 13.09 11.73 -24.18
CA HIS A 158 12.98 12.67 -23.09
C HIS A 158 12.10 12.08 -21.98
N LEU A 159 12.54 12.22 -20.74
CA LEU A 159 11.68 11.95 -19.59
C LEU A 159 10.72 13.12 -19.42
N ILE A 160 9.42 12.90 -19.62
CA ILE A 160 8.38 13.91 -19.37
C ILE A 160 8.14 13.99 -17.87
N GLU A 161 7.89 12.83 -17.27
CA GLU A 161 7.47 12.70 -15.88
C GLU A 161 8.22 11.55 -15.25
N GLY A 162 8.85 11.85 -14.11
CA GLY A 162 9.56 10.85 -13.31
C GLY A 162 8.62 9.78 -12.75
N PRO A 163 9.18 8.76 -12.08
CA PRO A 163 8.37 7.73 -11.43
C PRO A 163 7.43 8.34 -10.38
N ILE A 164 6.12 8.20 -10.59
CA ILE A 164 5.08 8.54 -9.62
C ILE A 164 4.55 7.23 -9.06
N THR A 165 4.74 7.05 -7.76
CA THR A 165 4.27 5.84 -7.07
C THR A 165 2.87 6.06 -6.52
N SER A 166 1.97 5.15 -6.84
CA SER A 166 0.60 5.12 -6.33
C SER A 166 0.28 3.74 -5.74
N ARG A 167 -0.66 3.70 -4.80
CA ARG A 167 -1.15 2.45 -4.23
C ARG A 167 -2.27 1.93 -5.11
N VAL A 168 -2.07 0.75 -5.69
CA VAL A 168 -3.06 0.10 -6.55
C VAL A 168 -3.46 -1.22 -5.89
N VAL A 169 -4.73 -1.56 -6.07
CA VAL A 169 -5.26 -2.85 -5.63
C VAL A 169 -5.37 -3.73 -6.86
N SER A 170 -4.30 -4.44 -7.15
CA SER A 170 -4.31 -5.44 -8.21
C SER A 170 -5.31 -6.55 -7.86
N ASP A 171 -6.08 -7.00 -8.84
CA ASP A 171 -7.01 -8.13 -8.72
C ASP A 171 -8.12 -8.02 -7.64
N TRP A 172 -8.62 -6.81 -7.33
CA TRP A 172 -9.69 -6.63 -6.32
C TRP A 172 -10.95 -7.48 -6.57
N GLN A 173 -11.24 -7.79 -7.85
CA GLN A 173 -12.36 -8.64 -8.26
C GLN A 173 -12.20 -10.08 -7.75
N TRP A 174 -11.00 -10.64 -7.85
CA TRP A 174 -10.70 -11.99 -7.35
C TRP A 174 -10.82 -12.07 -5.84
N LEU A 175 -10.39 -11.02 -5.14
CA LEU A 175 -10.57 -10.96 -3.69
C LEU A 175 -12.04 -10.86 -3.31
N LEU A 176 -12.87 -10.13 -4.06
CA LEU A 176 -14.32 -10.10 -3.82
C LEU A 176 -14.92 -11.51 -3.97
N ILE A 177 -14.60 -12.21 -5.06
CA ILE A 177 -15.09 -13.58 -5.29
C ILE A 177 -14.61 -14.53 -4.18
N LEU A 178 -13.32 -14.48 -3.82
CA LEU A 178 -12.74 -15.32 -2.78
C LEU A 178 -13.38 -15.05 -1.41
N SER A 179 -13.55 -13.77 -1.06
CA SER A 179 -14.19 -13.36 0.20
C SER A 179 -15.64 -13.82 0.27
N PHE A 180 -16.39 -13.76 -0.83
CA PHE A 180 -17.75 -14.26 -0.93
C PHE A 180 -17.84 -15.78 -0.76
N ILE A 181 -16.96 -16.55 -1.42
CA ILE A 181 -16.90 -18.01 -1.28
C ILE A 181 -16.59 -18.38 0.17
N LEU A 182 -15.55 -17.79 0.76
CA LEU A 182 -15.15 -18.06 2.15
C LEU A 182 -16.23 -17.65 3.16
N GLY A 183 -16.88 -16.50 2.96
CA GLY A 183 -17.96 -16.07 3.84
C GLY A 183 -19.20 -16.97 3.73
N CYS A 184 -19.53 -17.46 2.54
CA CYS A 184 -20.60 -18.45 2.35
C CYS A 184 -20.26 -19.80 2.98
N THR A 185 -19.04 -20.30 2.80
CA THR A 185 -18.63 -21.59 3.39
C THR A 185 -18.62 -21.52 4.91
N LEU A 186 -18.04 -20.47 5.49
CA LEU A 186 -18.02 -20.29 6.95
C LEU A 186 -19.42 -20.00 7.50
N GLY A 187 -20.27 -19.23 6.81
CA GLY A 187 -21.65 -19.00 7.20
C GLY A 187 -22.47 -20.29 7.24
N PHE A 188 -22.29 -21.17 6.25
CA PHE A 188 -22.91 -22.50 6.23
C PHE A 188 -22.42 -23.39 7.38
N LEU A 189 -21.11 -23.40 7.64
CA LEU A 189 -20.53 -24.14 8.76
C LEU A 189 -21.07 -23.63 10.11
N PHE A 190 -21.18 -22.32 10.28
CA PHE A 190 -21.71 -21.70 11.49
C PHE A 190 -23.18 -22.06 11.72
N GLN A 191 -23.99 -22.10 10.66
CA GLN A 191 -25.38 -22.55 10.75
C GLN A 191 -25.47 -24.02 11.19
N LYS A 192 -24.61 -24.89 10.67
CA LYS A 192 -24.55 -26.31 11.07
C LYS A 192 -24.05 -26.48 12.50
N ALA A 193 -23.14 -25.62 12.96
CA ALA A 193 -22.60 -25.63 14.31
C ALA A 193 -23.52 -24.94 15.34
N SER A 194 -24.43 -24.06 14.92
CA SER A 194 -25.35 -23.32 15.79
C SER A 194 -26.09 -24.16 16.83
N PRO A 195 -26.69 -25.33 16.52
CA PRO A 195 -27.33 -26.16 17.55
C PRO A 195 -26.33 -26.67 18.60
N PHE A 196 -25.09 -26.96 18.21
CA PHE A 196 -24.03 -27.35 19.15
C PHE A 196 -23.66 -26.19 20.05
N VAL A 197 -23.44 -24.99 19.49
CA VAL A 197 -23.16 -23.78 20.28
C VAL A 197 -24.29 -23.51 21.28
N TRP A 198 -25.55 -23.65 20.85
CA TRP A 198 -26.70 -23.47 21.73
C TRP A 198 -26.77 -24.53 22.83
N LEU A 199 -26.44 -25.79 22.53
CA LEU A 199 -26.32 -26.86 23.52
C LEU A 199 -25.24 -26.55 24.56
N PHE A 200 -24.05 -26.11 24.13
CA PHE A 200 -22.97 -25.71 25.04
C PHE A 200 -23.38 -24.53 25.93
N ILE A 201 -24.00 -23.50 25.38
CA ILE A 201 -24.50 -22.35 26.14
C ILE A 201 -25.58 -22.79 27.15
N ALA A 202 -26.49 -23.69 26.75
CA ALA A 202 -27.54 -24.20 27.64
C ALA A 202 -26.96 -25.01 28.81
N LEU A 203 -25.94 -25.83 28.55
CA LEU A 203 -25.23 -26.59 29.57
C LEU A 203 -24.54 -25.68 30.60
N GLU A 204 -23.85 -24.63 30.14
CA GLU A 204 -23.21 -23.66 31.04
C GLU A 204 -24.24 -22.83 31.82
N ARG A 205 -25.33 -22.38 31.18
CA ARG A 205 -26.43 -21.69 31.88
C ARG A 205 -27.05 -22.53 32.98
N LYS A 206 -27.19 -23.86 32.77
CA LYS A 206 -27.71 -24.76 33.81
C LYS A 206 -26.78 -24.81 35.02
N LYS A 207 -25.46 -24.94 34.81
CA LYS A 207 -24.46 -24.90 35.89
C LYS A 207 -24.49 -23.59 36.66
N ILE A 208 -24.59 -22.45 35.96
CA ILE A 208 -24.66 -21.12 36.59
C ILE A 208 -25.94 -20.99 37.42
N ASN A 209 -27.10 -21.39 36.88
CA ASN A 209 -28.36 -21.32 37.63
C ASN A 209 -28.39 -22.25 38.85
N GLU A 210 -27.76 -23.42 38.79
CA GLU A 210 -27.60 -24.30 39.97
C GLU A 210 -26.71 -23.64 41.03
N LYS A 211 -25.60 -23.00 40.64
CA LYS A 211 -24.76 -22.23 41.57
C LYS A 211 -25.53 -21.08 42.22
N ILE A 212 -26.25 -20.29 41.43
CA ILE A 212 -27.05 -19.16 41.95
C ILE A 212 -28.13 -19.67 42.92
N LYS A 213 -28.82 -20.76 42.60
CA LYS A 213 -29.80 -21.37 43.51
C LYS A 213 -29.19 -21.88 44.80
N MET A 214 -27.96 -22.41 44.77
CA MET A 214 -27.26 -22.85 45.98
C MET A 214 -26.84 -21.68 46.86
N HIS A 215 -26.34 -20.59 46.28
CA HIS A 215 -26.03 -19.37 47.03
C HIS A 215 -27.29 -18.75 47.65
N PHE A 216 -28.38 -18.62 46.88
CA PHE A 216 -29.63 -18.04 47.39
C PHE A 216 -30.24 -18.88 48.53
N LYS A 217 -30.17 -20.22 48.45
CA LYS A 217 -30.61 -21.10 49.55
C LYS A 217 -29.69 -21.04 50.76
N ALA A 218 -28.39 -20.85 50.57
CA ALA A 218 -27.45 -20.69 51.67
C ALA A 218 -27.72 -19.37 52.43
N ASP A 219 -27.99 -18.29 51.69
CA ASP A 219 -28.33 -16.99 52.27
C ASP A 219 -29.69 -17.03 52.98
N GLU A 220 -30.71 -17.69 52.41
CA GLU A 220 -32.01 -17.90 53.05
C GLU A 220 -31.92 -18.77 54.32
N ALA A 221 -31.04 -19.76 54.34
CA ALA A 221 -30.78 -20.57 55.54
C ALA A 221 -30.07 -19.77 56.63
N LEU A 222 -29.26 -18.77 56.26
CA LEU A 222 -28.57 -17.87 57.19
C LEU A 222 -29.55 -16.85 57.79
N THR A 223 -30.41 -16.24 56.99
CA THR A 223 -31.42 -15.29 57.48
C THR A 223 -32.46 -15.96 58.37
N LYS A 224 -32.91 -17.17 58.03
CA LYS A 224 -33.85 -17.94 58.87
C LYS A 224 -33.25 -18.35 60.22
N LYS A 225 -31.93 -18.50 60.34
CA LYS A 225 -31.27 -18.73 61.63
C LYS A 225 -31.23 -17.46 62.49
N MET A 226 -30.98 -16.29 61.88
CA MET A 226 -31.03 -15.01 62.60
C MET A 226 -32.44 -14.70 63.13
N ASP A 227 -33.51 -14.99 62.38
CA ASP A 227 -34.89 -14.77 62.84
C ASP A 227 -35.34 -15.72 63.98
N LEU A 228 -34.64 -16.85 64.17
CA LEU A 228 -34.91 -17.80 65.26
C LEU A 228 -34.20 -17.40 66.55
N ASP A 229 -32.98 -16.86 66.48
CA ASP A 229 -32.28 -16.31 67.65
C ASP A 229 -32.93 -15.01 68.12
N ASP A 230 -33.42 -14.15 67.21
CA ASP A 230 -34.14 -12.90 67.56
C ASP A 230 -35.52 -13.15 68.23
N LYS A 231 -36.09 -14.36 68.10
CA LYS A 231 -37.33 -14.75 68.79
C LYS A 231 -37.10 -15.33 70.19
N GLU A 232 -35.88 -15.73 70.54
CA GLU A 232 -35.52 -16.04 71.93
C GLU A 232 -35.06 -14.79 72.72
N GLU A 233 -34.62 -13.72 72.03
CA GLU A 233 -34.14 -12.49 72.70
C GLU A 233 -35.20 -11.37 72.86
N LYS A 234 -36.36 -11.45 72.19
CA LYS A 234 -37.45 -10.44 72.32
C LYS A 234 -38.59 -10.84 73.27
N GLY A 235 -38.22 -11.40 74.42
CA GLY A 235 -39.07 -11.51 75.61
C GLY A 235 -39.00 -10.33 76.58
N ALA A 236 -38.06 -9.39 76.42
CA ALA A 236 -37.90 -8.29 77.37
C ALA A 236 -37.24 -7.03 76.75
N ALA A 237 -38.03 -6.09 76.23
CA ALA A 237 -37.78 -4.64 76.18
C ALA A 237 -38.81 -4.01 75.22
N VAL A 238 -39.91 -3.45 75.72
CA VAL A 238 -40.07 -2.08 76.25
C VAL A 238 -40.30 -1.04 75.15
N GLN A 239 -41.42 -0.33 75.37
CA GLN A 239 -42.02 0.82 74.71
C GLN A 239 -41.13 2.06 74.56
N SER A 240 -41.66 3.03 73.81
CA SER A 240 -41.28 4.46 73.61
C SER A 240 -40.28 4.69 72.49
N SER A 241 -40.34 5.73 71.65
CA SER A 241 -41.09 6.99 71.57
C SER A 241 -40.94 7.47 70.10
N GLU A 242 -41.97 7.88 69.38
CA GLU A 242 -42.47 9.26 69.28
C GLU A 242 -41.36 10.34 69.17
N SER A 243 -41.20 10.90 67.97
CA SER A 243 -41.00 12.34 67.77
C SER A 243 -41.20 12.73 66.30
N GLU A 244 -42.04 13.74 66.16
CA GLU A 244 -42.50 14.46 64.98
C GLU A 244 -41.43 15.33 64.28
N ASP A 245 -41.81 15.68 63.04
CA ASP A 245 -41.56 16.93 62.30
C ASP A 245 -40.15 17.39 61.91
N LEU A 246 -39.95 17.52 60.60
CA LEU A 246 -39.60 18.82 60.00
C LEU A 246 -39.88 18.87 58.49
N ALA A 247 -40.74 19.81 58.12
CA ALA A 247 -41.03 20.26 56.77
C ALA A 247 -39.86 21.06 56.17
N GLY A 248 -39.66 20.95 54.84
CA GLY A 248 -38.61 21.67 54.13
C GLY A 248 -38.65 21.51 52.60
N GLN A 249 -39.70 22.06 52.01
CA GLN A 249 -39.75 22.75 50.70
C GLN A 249 -38.47 22.81 49.84
N ALA A 250 -38.55 22.35 48.57
CA ALA A 250 -38.13 23.12 47.39
C ALA A 250 -38.37 22.34 46.08
N ASP A 251 -39.14 22.98 45.20
CA ASP A 251 -39.22 22.72 43.76
C ASP A 251 -37.83 22.68 43.10
N SER A 252 -37.63 21.71 42.21
CA SER A 252 -36.79 21.89 41.02
C SER A 252 -37.17 20.85 39.97
N ALA A 253 -37.52 21.35 38.79
CA ALA A 253 -37.90 20.59 37.61
C ALA A 253 -36.72 19.77 37.06
N GLU A 254 -36.90 18.46 36.93
CA GLU A 254 -35.98 17.60 36.19
C GLU A 254 -36.44 17.46 34.73
N LEU A 255 -35.61 18.02 33.84
CA LEU A 255 -35.54 17.66 32.42
C LEU A 255 -34.97 16.23 32.27
N PRO A 256 -35.34 15.48 31.22
CA PRO A 256 -34.80 14.15 30.98
C PRO A 256 -33.36 14.25 30.46
N GLN A 257 -32.37 13.91 31.30
CA GLN A 257 -31.00 13.67 30.86
C GLN A 257 -30.88 12.23 30.34
N GLN A 258 -30.87 12.10 29.01
CA GLN A 258 -30.13 11.05 28.34
C GLN A 258 -28.64 11.40 28.45
N GLU A 259 -27.83 10.59 29.14
CA GLU A 259 -26.40 10.33 28.83
C GLU A 259 -25.73 9.49 29.93
N GLU A 260 -25.91 8.16 29.88
CA GLU A 260 -25.02 7.21 30.55
C GLU A 260 -24.58 6.14 29.55
N VAL A 261 -23.73 6.50 28.58
CA VAL A 261 -23.09 5.53 27.66
C VAL A 261 -21.60 5.85 27.40
N ASN A 262 -21.00 6.89 28.01
CA ASN A 262 -19.66 7.33 27.61
C ASN A 262 -18.53 7.20 28.65
N THR A 263 -18.81 6.69 29.86
CA THR A 263 -17.80 6.60 30.91
C THR A 263 -16.81 5.44 30.71
N GLU A 264 -17.21 4.39 29.98
CA GLU A 264 -16.35 3.22 29.76
C GLU A 264 -15.32 3.46 28.64
N LYS A 265 -15.68 4.21 27.59
CA LYS A 265 -14.77 4.56 26.48
C LYS A 265 -13.64 5.50 26.90
N GLN A 266 -13.91 6.47 27.77
CA GLN A 266 -12.88 7.39 28.26
C GLN A 266 -11.83 6.70 29.15
N SER A 267 -12.19 5.60 29.83
CA SER A 267 -11.26 4.82 30.64
C SER A 267 -10.28 3.96 29.82
N LEU A 268 -10.68 3.58 28.60
CA LEU A 268 -9.85 2.82 27.65
C LEU A 268 -8.84 3.74 26.95
N GLU A 269 -9.27 4.92 26.49
CA GLU A 269 -8.38 5.91 25.87
C GLU A 269 -7.31 6.41 26.86
N ALA A 270 -7.67 6.59 28.14
CA ALA A 270 -6.71 6.97 29.18
C ALA A 270 -5.62 5.90 29.42
N LYS A 271 -5.99 4.61 29.37
CA LYS A 271 -5.03 3.48 29.52
C LYS A 271 -4.15 3.29 28.29
N GLU A 272 -4.65 3.59 27.09
CA GLU A 272 -3.86 3.54 25.86
C GLU A 272 -2.84 4.69 25.80
N LEU A 273 -3.21 5.90 26.23
CA LEU A 273 -2.28 7.03 26.35
C LEU A 273 -1.18 6.79 27.39
N GLU A 274 -1.51 6.15 28.51
CA GLU A 274 -0.53 5.80 29.55
C GLU A 274 0.47 4.74 29.07
N THR A 275 0.02 3.76 28.29
CA THR A 275 0.92 2.75 27.69
C THR A 275 1.81 3.33 26.58
N LEU A 276 1.30 4.25 25.75
CA LEU A 276 2.12 4.94 24.75
C LEU A 276 3.21 5.81 25.38
N ASN A 277 2.87 6.60 26.42
CA ASN A 277 3.88 7.41 27.13
C ASN A 277 4.95 6.55 27.80
N ARG A 278 4.58 5.36 28.32
CA ARG A 278 5.55 4.42 28.91
C ARG A 278 6.49 3.80 27.88
N ILE A 279 6.04 3.61 26.64
CA ILE A 279 6.88 3.13 25.53
C ILE A 279 7.82 4.25 25.04
N ILE A 280 7.35 5.49 24.99
CA ILE A 280 8.17 6.64 24.56
C ILE A 280 9.24 7.00 25.60
N GLN A 281 8.96 6.82 26.91
CA GLN A 281 9.91 7.09 27.98
C GLN A 281 10.88 5.93 28.28
N GLN A 282 10.68 4.75 27.68
CA GLN A 282 11.71 3.72 27.68
C GLN A 282 12.75 4.08 26.62
N ASP A 283 13.67 4.96 27.03
CA ASP A 283 14.89 5.38 26.34
C ASP A 283 15.80 4.19 25.97
N ILE A 284 15.36 3.35 25.03
CA ILE A 284 16.21 2.44 24.28
C ILE A 284 16.75 3.23 23.09
N TYR A 285 17.42 4.35 23.38
CA TYR A 285 18.27 4.98 22.40
C TYR A 285 19.49 4.06 22.27
N PRO A 286 19.71 3.42 21.11
CA PRO A 286 20.89 2.59 20.94
C PRO A 286 22.10 3.46 21.25
N ASN A 287 22.91 3.00 22.20
CA ASN A 287 24.10 3.69 22.68
C ASN A 287 25.03 3.87 21.47
N PHE A 288 24.88 4.98 20.75
CA PHE A 288 25.72 5.28 19.61
C PHE A 288 27.14 5.40 20.14
N PRO A 289 28.11 4.66 19.57
CA PRO A 289 29.50 4.82 19.94
C PRO A 289 29.84 6.32 19.86
N GLU A 290 30.26 6.91 20.97
CA GLU A 290 30.67 8.31 20.97
C GLU A 290 31.69 8.50 19.85
N MET A 291 31.38 9.41 18.93
CA MET A 291 32.27 9.75 17.83
C MET A 291 33.65 10.07 18.42
N PRO A 292 34.72 9.38 18.01
CA PRO A 292 36.04 9.68 18.52
C PRO A 292 36.35 11.14 18.18
N LYS A 293 36.45 11.98 19.21
CA LYS A 293 36.87 13.37 19.12
C LYS A 293 38.36 13.38 18.75
N HIS A 294 38.67 13.11 17.49
CA HIS A 294 40.03 13.19 16.98
C HIS A 294 40.45 14.66 16.93
N ALA A 295 41.21 15.04 17.94
CA ALA A 295 42.09 16.20 17.90
C ALA A 295 43.20 15.95 16.86
N LYS A 296 43.22 16.80 15.81
CA LYS A 296 44.36 17.34 15.04
C LYS A 296 44.01 17.42 13.54
N PRO A 297 43.93 18.62 12.95
CA PRO A 297 43.89 18.77 11.51
C PRO A 297 45.32 18.70 10.98
N MET A 298 45.75 17.52 10.52
CA MET A 298 46.96 17.38 9.70
C MET A 298 46.76 16.26 8.68
N ALA A 299 46.05 16.60 7.61
CA ALA A 299 46.20 15.95 6.32
C ALA A 299 46.05 17.04 5.26
N SER A 300 47.17 17.62 4.87
CA SER A 300 47.28 18.38 3.63
C SER A 300 46.84 17.46 2.49
N ALA A 301 45.83 17.89 1.74
CA ALA A 301 45.38 17.18 0.54
C ALA A 301 46.57 16.98 -0.42
N PRO A 302 46.69 15.82 -1.08
CA PRO A 302 47.76 15.59 -2.04
C PRO A 302 47.69 16.61 -3.18
N ASP A 303 48.83 17.20 -3.53
CA ASP A 303 49.02 18.32 -4.48
C ASP A 303 48.60 18.07 -5.94
N ASN A 304 47.88 16.98 -6.22
CA ASN A 304 47.58 16.52 -7.58
C ASN A 304 46.08 16.53 -7.91
N LEU A 305 45.29 17.33 -7.18
CA LEU A 305 43.93 17.66 -7.60
C LEU A 305 44.00 18.84 -8.58
N PRO A 306 43.34 18.76 -9.75
CA PRO A 306 43.21 19.92 -10.62
C PRO A 306 42.44 21.01 -9.87
N ILE A 307 43.17 22.05 -9.46
CA ILE A 307 42.61 23.26 -8.89
C ILE A 307 41.80 23.91 -10.02
N ALA A 308 40.48 23.91 -9.89
CA ALA A 308 39.63 24.69 -10.76
C ALA A 308 39.88 26.16 -10.43
N ASP A 309 40.57 26.87 -11.33
CA ASP A 309 40.81 28.30 -11.20
C ASP A 309 39.47 29.01 -11.02
N SER A 310 39.38 29.84 -9.99
CA SER A 310 38.19 30.61 -9.61
C SER A 310 37.82 31.73 -10.60
N SER A 311 38.39 31.71 -11.81
CA SER A 311 38.06 32.60 -12.92
C SER A 311 36.84 32.16 -13.73
N PHE A 312 36.27 30.98 -13.46
CA PHE A 312 35.15 30.44 -14.25
C PHE A 312 33.76 31.04 -13.89
N TYR A 313 33.64 31.77 -12.78
CA TYR A 313 32.38 32.40 -12.36
C TYR A 313 32.56 33.91 -12.21
N GLY A 314 32.71 34.62 -13.33
CA GLY A 314 32.87 36.06 -13.26
C GLY A 314 32.92 36.78 -14.59
N GLN A 315 31.95 36.54 -15.48
CA GLN A 315 31.64 37.47 -16.57
C GLN A 315 30.17 37.35 -16.96
N GLN A 316 29.35 38.23 -16.38
CA GLN A 316 28.10 38.64 -17.03
C GLN A 316 28.45 39.25 -18.39
N PRO A 317 27.78 38.87 -19.49
CA PRO A 317 27.96 39.57 -20.74
C PRO A 317 27.23 40.93 -20.64
N GLU A 318 28.01 42.01 -20.56
CA GLU A 318 27.56 43.34 -20.93
C GLU A 318 27.13 43.31 -22.40
N LEU A 319 25.89 43.70 -22.64
CA LEU A 319 25.34 44.00 -23.96
C LEU A 319 26.05 45.23 -24.51
N GLU A 320 27.15 45.02 -25.23
CA GLU A 320 27.69 46.03 -26.13
C GLU A 320 27.34 45.75 -27.58
N LYS A 321 26.76 46.80 -28.14
CA LYS A 321 26.27 47.00 -29.49
C LYS A 321 27.48 47.17 -30.41
N GLN A 322 27.72 46.21 -31.30
CA GLN A 322 28.56 46.43 -32.48
C GLN A 322 27.87 45.90 -33.73
N GLU A 323 27.52 46.86 -34.58
CA GLU A 323 27.30 46.69 -36.01
C GLU A 323 28.62 46.30 -36.70
N GLU A 324 28.46 45.64 -37.85
CA GLU A 324 29.39 45.58 -38.98
C GLU A 324 30.45 44.46 -39.07
N ILE A 325 30.27 43.68 -40.16
CA ILE A 325 31.24 42.91 -40.94
C ILE A 325 31.61 41.51 -40.40
N ARG A 326 30.99 40.46 -40.98
CA ARG A 326 31.69 39.44 -41.81
C ARG A 326 30.68 38.47 -42.42
N GLU A 327 30.46 38.60 -43.74
CA GLU A 327 29.92 37.53 -44.57
C GLU A 327 30.93 36.38 -44.60
N GLU A 328 30.67 35.30 -43.89
CA GLU A 328 31.33 34.01 -44.14
C GLU A 328 30.30 33.05 -44.72
N GLN A 329 30.46 32.83 -46.02
CA GLN A 329 29.68 31.97 -46.88
C GLN A 329 29.54 30.57 -46.27
N SER A 330 28.34 30.24 -45.81
CA SER A 330 27.92 28.87 -45.61
C SER A 330 27.81 28.19 -46.98
N GLN A 331 28.88 27.56 -47.44
CA GLN A 331 28.80 26.64 -48.57
C GLN A 331 27.98 25.43 -48.13
N ALA A 332 26.71 25.42 -48.53
CA ALA A 332 25.87 24.23 -48.47
C ALA A 332 26.60 23.07 -49.18
N PRO A 333 26.49 21.83 -48.67
CA PRO A 333 27.12 20.67 -49.29
C PRO A 333 26.64 20.54 -50.73
N LYS A 334 27.57 20.77 -51.68
CA LYS A 334 27.31 20.70 -53.12
C LYS A 334 26.96 19.25 -53.45
N GLU A 335 25.74 19.02 -53.92
CA GLU A 335 25.32 17.71 -54.39
C GLU A 335 26.26 17.23 -55.51
N PRO A 336 26.75 15.97 -55.45
CA PRO A 336 27.67 15.44 -56.44
C PRO A 336 26.99 15.44 -57.82
N THR A 337 27.72 15.90 -58.82
CA THR A 337 27.22 15.95 -60.20
C THR A 337 27.01 14.52 -60.74
N PRO A 338 26.09 14.33 -61.71
CA PRO A 338 25.76 13.00 -62.25
C PRO A 338 26.96 12.23 -62.83
N GLU A 339 28.05 12.93 -63.19
CA GLU A 339 29.29 12.31 -63.65
C GLU A 339 30.13 11.71 -62.51
N GLU A 340 30.17 12.38 -61.34
CA GLU A 340 30.87 11.87 -60.15
C GLU A 340 30.17 10.63 -59.58
N LEU A 341 28.84 10.58 -59.65
CA LEU A 341 28.05 9.40 -59.28
C LEU A 341 28.36 8.20 -60.18
N LYS A 342 28.46 8.39 -61.49
CA LYS A 342 28.87 7.32 -62.42
C LYS A 342 30.27 6.81 -62.15
N LYS A 343 31.20 7.70 -61.78
CA LYS A 343 32.57 7.32 -61.47
C LYS A 343 32.66 6.48 -60.18
N ARG A 344 31.99 6.91 -59.10
CA ARG A 344 31.92 6.15 -57.85
C ARG A 344 31.25 4.79 -58.02
N LEU A 345 30.19 4.72 -58.82
CA LEU A 345 29.51 3.45 -59.13
C LEU A 345 30.45 2.47 -59.87
N ASN A 346 31.24 2.98 -60.82
CA ASN A 346 32.22 2.17 -61.53
C ASN A 346 33.40 1.72 -60.66
N GLU A 347 33.79 2.49 -59.63
CA GLU A 347 34.82 2.08 -58.67
C GLU A 347 34.30 1.00 -57.72
N LEU A 348 33.05 1.13 -57.26
CA LEU A 348 32.34 0.10 -56.47
C LEU A 348 32.20 -1.22 -57.23
N LEU A 349 31.80 -1.18 -58.50
CA LEU A 349 31.65 -2.38 -59.34
C LEU A 349 32.99 -3.06 -59.66
N LYS A 350 34.11 -2.32 -59.58
CA LYS A 350 35.46 -2.86 -59.76
C LYS A 350 36.06 -3.43 -58.47
N GLY A 351 35.34 -3.41 -57.36
CA GLY A 351 35.79 -3.95 -56.07
C GLY A 351 37.01 -3.23 -55.49
N LYS A 352 37.25 -1.97 -55.90
CA LYS A 352 38.28 -1.12 -55.31
C LYS A 352 37.64 -0.30 -54.20
N LEU A 353 37.74 -0.80 -52.97
CA LEU A 353 37.50 -0.05 -51.74
C LEU A 353 38.71 -0.22 -50.83
#